data_AF-A0A0D3QHP8-F1
#
_entry.id   AF-A0A0D3QHP8-F1
#
_cell.length_a   1.000
_cell.length_b   1.000
_cell.length_c   1.000
_cell.angle_alpha   90.00
_cell.angle_beta   90.00
_cell.angle_gamma   90.00
#
_symmetry.space_group_name_H-M   'P 1'
#
loop_
_entity.id
_entity.type
_entity.pdbx_description
1 polymer ?
#
loop_
_entity_poly.entity_id
_entity_poly.type
_entity_poly.pdbx_seq_one_letter_code
_entity_poly.pdbx_strand_id
1 'polypeptide(L)'
;GIYDAKYEPQQIPTNSVTHVIYAFANISSDGTVQSSDPWADVQRRSTNDTEEKGNNAYGCVKQLYLQKTQNRRLKTLLSVGGWSASKHGLFNKAAATDESRKRFAKSAVKLATDWGMDGLDVDWEYPSNPTEAKQIVLLLKECRDAFDKYAAANNQTYHFLLTAATPAGPENYKNMDLAGMDPYLDSWNIMAYDLCW
;
A
#
# COMPACT_ATOMS: atom_id res chain seq x y z
N GLY A 1 -16.09 -2.87 -3.80
CA GLY A 1 -15.51 -4.18 -3.44
C GLY A 1 -16.28 -5.29 -4.13
N ILE A 2 -15.72 -6.49 -4.15
CA ILE A 2 -16.19 -7.61 -4.98
C ILE A 2 -17.39 -8.38 -4.40
N TYR A 3 -17.73 -8.15 -3.13
CA TYR A 3 -18.86 -8.78 -2.45
C TYR A 3 -20.16 -8.01 -2.75
N ASP A 4 -20.76 -7.37 -1.74
CA ASP A 4 -22.07 -6.73 -1.88
C ASP A 4 -22.12 -5.61 -2.93
N ALA A 5 -21.01 -4.85 -3.06
CA ALA A 5 -20.90 -3.79 -4.05
C ALA A 5 -20.70 -4.31 -5.49
N LYS A 6 -20.38 -5.60 -5.67
CA LYS A 6 -20.21 -6.28 -6.97
C LYS A 6 -19.36 -5.49 -7.96
N TYR A 7 -18.29 -4.88 -7.47
CA TYR A 7 -17.36 -4.10 -8.28
C TYR A 7 -16.02 -4.85 -8.37
N GLU A 8 -15.80 -5.44 -9.53
CA GLU A 8 -14.68 -6.31 -9.87
C GLU A 8 -13.52 -5.53 -10.52
N PRO A 9 -12.27 -6.00 -10.41
CA PRO A 9 -11.12 -5.33 -11.03
C PRO A 9 -11.26 -5.08 -12.54
N GLN A 10 -11.99 -5.95 -13.26
CA GLN A 10 -12.24 -5.82 -14.69
C GLN A 10 -13.17 -4.64 -15.04
N GLN A 11 -13.90 -4.10 -14.06
CA GLN A 11 -14.77 -2.95 -14.24
C GLN A 11 -14.03 -1.62 -14.06
N ILE A 12 -12.76 -1.64 -13.66
CA ILE A 12 -11.93 -0.44 -13.55
C ILE A 12 -11.71 0.12 -14.96
N PRO A 13 -11.98 1.42 -15.21
CA PRO A 13 -11.76 2.06 -16.50
C PRO A 13 -10.25 2.35 -16.70
N THR A 14 -9.46 1.30 -16.93
CA THR A 14 -7.98 1.35 -16.94
C THR A 14 -7.38 2.23 -18.04
N ASN A 15 -8.16 2.64 -19.04
CA ASN A 15 -7.76 3.62 -20.06
C ASN A 15 -7.91 5.08 -19.61
N SER A 16 -8.63 5.32 -18.51
CA SER A 16 -8.94 6.66 -17.98
C SER A 16 -8.21 6.97 -16.68
N VAL A 17 -7.44 6.01 -16.14
CA VAL A 17 -6.68 6.16 -14.89
C VAL A 17 -5.22 5.79 -15.11
N THR A 18 -4.33 6.44 -14.35
CA THR A 18 -2.89 6.15 -14.36
C THR A 18 -2.48 5.23 -13.22
N HIS A 19 -3.17 5.33 -12.08
CA HIS A 19 -2.86 4.59 -10.86
C HIS A 19 -4.12 3.93 -10.30
N VAL A 20 -3.98 2.70 -9.79
CA VAL A 20 -4.97 2.01 -8.97
C VAL A 20 -4.33 1.72 -7.63
N ILE A 21 -4.92 2.25 -6.57
CA ILE A 21 -4.47 2.03 -5.19
C ILE A 21 -5.37 0.93 -4.61
N TYR A 22 -4.79 -0.26 -4.40
CA TYR A 22 -5.51 -1.43 -3.91
C TYR A 22 -5.55 -1.43 -2.38
N ALA A 23 -6.74 -1.27 -1.84
CA ALA A 23 -6.99 -1.00 -0.43
C ALA A 23 -7.76 -2.17 0.24
N PHE A 24 -7.37 -2.66 1.42
CA PHE A 24 -6.16 -2.34 2.19
C PHE A 24 -5.46 -3.64 2.62
N ALA A 25 -4.13 -3.64 2.64
CA ALA A 25 -3.37 -4.60 3.43
C ALA A 25 -3.45 -4.25 4.93
N ASN A 26 -3.43 -5.28 5.76
CA ASN A 26 -3.51 -5.15 7.20
C ASN A 26 -2.12 -5.19 7.86
N ILE A 27 -2.04 -4.67 9.09
CA ILE A 27 -0.83 -4.65 9.91
C ILE A 27 -1.07 -5.56 11.13
N SER A 28 -0.25 -6.58 11.31
CA SER A 28 -0.28 -7.45 12.49
C SER A 28 0.27 -6.74 13.73
N SER A 29 0.00 -7.29 14.91
CA SER A 29 0.38 -6.68 16.19
C SER A 29 1.89 -6.49 16.37
N ASP A 30 2.70 -7.26 15.66
CA ASP A 30 4.16 -7.16 15.62
C ASP A 30 4.68 -6.18 14.54
N GLY A 31 3.79 -5.58 13.75
CA GLY A 31 4.12 -4.69 12.62
C GLY A 31 4.26 -5.40 11.27
N THR A 32 3.99 -6.71 11.17
CA THR A 32 4.01 -7.42 9.88
C THR A 32 2.84 -7.01 9.00
N VAL A 33 3.10 -6.63 7.76
CA VAL A 33 2.07 -6.35 6.74
C VAL A 33 1.62 -7.64 6.05
N GLN A 34 0.31 -7.83 5.92
CA GLN A 34 -0.31 -9.02 5.35
C GLN A 34 -1.62 -8.70 4.63
N SER A 35 -2.09 -9.63 3.80
CA SER A 35 -3.43 -9.59 3.21
C SER A 35 -4.51 -9.45 4.29
N SER A 36 -5.49 -8.58 4.05
CA SER A 36 -6.65 -8.42 4.93
C SER A 36 -7.74 -9.45 4.62
N ASP A 37 -7.85 -9.87 3.37
CA ASP A 37 -8.79 -10.89 2.92
C ASP A 37 -8.13 -11.80 1.86
N PRO A 38 -7.43 -12.87 2.29
CA PRO A 38 -6.73 -13.77 1.36
C PRO A 38 -7.67 -14.42 0.35
N TRP A 39 -8.95 -14.61 0.71
CA TRP A 39 -9.93 -15.18 -0.20
C TRP A 39 -10.15 -14.26 -1.39
N ALA A 40 -10.49 -12.98 -1.13
CA ALA A 40 -10.64 -11.97 -2.16
C ALA A 40 -9.34 -11.70 -2.92
N ASP A 41 -8.24 -11.55 -2.20
CA ASP A 41 -6.98 -11.04 -2.74
C ASP A 41 -6.35 -12.03 -3.71
N VAL A 42 -6.22 -13.31 -3.32
CA VAL A 42 -5.36 -14.28 -4.04
C VAL A 42 -5.95 -15.67 -4.23
N GLN A 43 -7.14 -16.00 -3.69
CA GLN A 43 -7.68 -17.36 -3.79
C GLN A 43 -8.90 -17.48 -4.70
N ARG A 44 -9.79 -16.47 -4.69
CA ARG A 44 -11.07 -16.53 -5.41
C ARG A 44 -10.84 -16.64 -6.91
N ARG A 45 -11.41 -17.69 -7.51
CA ARG A 45 -11.32 -17.93 -8.95
C ARG A 45 -12.27 -17.04 -9.73
N SER A 46 -11.79 -16.49 -10.84
CA SER A 46 -12.63 -15.95 -11.91
C SER A 46 -13.05 -17.07 -12.87
N THR A 47 -14.15 -16.88 -13.60
CA THR A 47 -14.67 -17.87 -14.56
C THR A 47 -13.68 -18.25 -15.66
N ASN A 48 -12.74 -17.36 -15.95
CA ASN A 48 -11.76 -17.55 -17.03
C ASN A 48 -10.39 -18.01 -16.49
N ASP A 49 -10.29 -18.36 -15.21
CA ASP A 49 -9.05 -18.87 -14.64
C ASP A 49 -8.80 -20.31 -15.06
N THR A 50 -7.67 -20.53 -15.70
CA THR A 50 -7.12 -21.87 -15.94
C THR A 50 -6.41 -22.40 -14.69
N GLU A 51 -6.47 -23.71 -14.48
CA GLU A 51 -5.60 -24.36 -13.51
C GLU A 51 -4.17 -24.42 -14.03
N GLU A 52 -3.28 -23.72 -13.34
CA GLU A 52 -1.85 -23.71 -13.62
C GLU A 52 -1.10 -24.37 -12.46
N LYS A 53 -0.10 -25.18 -12.79
CA LYS A 53 0.76 -25.81 -11.78
C LYS A 53 1.57 -24.73 -11.05
N GLY A 54 1.77 -24.91 -9.74
CA GLY A 54 2.59 -24.03 -8.92
C GLY A 54 1.79 -23.18 -7.93
N ASN A 55 2.46 -22.20 -7.33
CA ASN A 55 1.88 -21.30 -6.34
C ASN A 55 1.40 -20.02 -7.02
N ASN A 56 0.25 -20.10 -7.69
CA ASN A 56 -0.31 -18.99 -8.47
C ASN A 56 -1.30 -18.17 -7.63
N ALA A 57 -1.21 -16.85 -7.74
CA ALA A 57 -2.23 -15.96 -7.23
C ALA A 57 -3.47 -15.98 -8.15
N TYR A 58 -4.66 -15.91 -7.56
CA TYR A 58 -5.95 -15.68 -8.20
C TYR A 58 -6.51 -14.35 -7.68
N GLY A 59 -7.82 -14.27 -7.46
CA GLY A 59 -8.46 -13.16 -6.77
C GLY A 59 -8.26 -11.82 -7.49
N CYS A 60 -8.44 -10.75 -6.74
CA CYS A 60 -8.26 -9.39 -7.25
C CYS A 60 -6.85 -9.14 -7.76
N VAL A 61 -5.84 -9.72 -7.10
CA VAL A 61 -4.42 -9.53 -7.48
C VAL A 61 -4.17 -10.03 -8.89
N LYS A 62 -4.61 -11.25 -9.23
CA LYS A 62 -4.46 -11.77 -10.60
C LYS A 62 -5.18 -10.91 -11.62
N GLN A 63 -6.41 -10.48 -11.32
CA GLN A 63 -7.20 -9.70 -12.28
C GLN A 63 -6.61 -8.31 -12.52
N LEU A 64 -6.06 -7.65 -11.48
CA LEU A 64 -5.30 -6.41 -11.64
C LEU A 64 -4.01 -6.62 -12.44
N TYR A 65 -3.30 -7.72 -12.21
CA TYR A 65 -2.13 -8.07 -13.01
C TYR A 65 -2.48 -8.23 -14.49
N LEU A 66 -3.57 -8.93 -14.82
CA LEU A 66 -4.04 -9.07 -16.20
C LEU A 66 -4.42 -7.72 -16.85
N GLN A 67 -5.01 -6.80 -16.08
CA GLN A 67 -5.27 -5.44 -16.56
C GLN A 67 -3.96 -4.70 -16.88
N LYS A 68 -2.93 -4.84 -16.04
CA LYS A 68 -1.60 -4.27 -16.29
C LYS A 68 -0.95 -4.85 -17.54
N THR A 69 -1.08 -6.15 -17.81
CA THR A 69 -0.48 -6.74 -19.02
C THR A 69 -1.08 -6.17 -20.30
N GLN A 70 -2.37 -5.79 -20.27
CA GLN A 70 -3.06 -5.12 -21.37
C GLN A 70 -2.73 -3.62 -21.47
N ASN A 71 -2.59 -2.92 -20.33
CA ASN A 71 -2.18 -1.52 -20.28
C ASN A 71 -0.93 -1.34 -19.40
N ARG A 72 0.26 -1.42 -20.02
CA ARG A 72 1.55 -1.28 -19.33
C ARG A 72 1.81 0.12 -18.74
N ARG A 73 0.97 1.12 -19.03
CA ARG A 73 1.04 2.45 -18.42
C ARG A 73 0.35 2.51 -17.05
N LEU A 74 -0.58 1.58 -16.79
CA LEU A 74 -1.27 1.48 -15.52
C LEU A 74 -0.30 1.09 -14.41
N LYS A 75 -0.32 1.85 -13.31
CA LYS A 75 0.40 1.53 -12.08
C LYS A 75 -0.55 1.01 -11.01
N THR A 76 -0.17 -0.04 -10.31
CA THR A 76 -0.92 -0.56 -9.18
C THR A 76 -0.09 -0.45 -7.91
N LEU A 77 -0.64 0.15 -6.86
CA LEU A 77 0.01 0.29 -5.56
C LEU A 77 -0.80 -0.48 -4.54
N LEU A 78 -0.11 -1.12 -3.60
CA LEU A 78 -0.75 -1.72 -2.44
C LEU A 78 -0.84 -0.67 -1.33
N SER A 79 -2.06 -0.31 -0.93
CA SER A 79 -2.26 0.58 0.22
C SER A 79 -2.29 -0.24 1.51
N VAL A 80 -1.51 0.20 2.49
CA VAL A 80 -1.39 -0.43 3.80
C VAL A 80 -2.01 0.50 4.83
N GLY A 81 -2.95 0.00 5.64
CA GLY A 81 -3.50 0.74 6.75
C GLY A 81 -4.97 1.16 6.58
N GLY A 82 -5.18 2.46 6.44
CA GLY A 82 -6.48 3.13 6.49
C GLY A 82 -6.98 3.38 7.92
N TRP A 83 -8.15 4.01 8.01
CA TRP A 83 -8.80 4.41 9.26
C TRP A 83 -8.79 3.34 10.36
N SER A 84 -9.22 2.12 10.06
CA SER A 84 -9.35 1.05 11.07
C SER A 84 -8.01 0.65 11.68
N ALA A 85 -6.98 0.45 10.85
CA ALA A 85 -5.65 0.08 11.33
C ALA A 85 -5.02 1.20 12.18
N SER A 86 -5.24 2.45 11.77
CA SER A 86 -4.77 3.63 12.46
C SER A 86 -5.44 3.80 13.82
N LYS A 87 -6.78 3.67 13.87
CA LYS A 87 -7.56 3.72 15.12
C LYS A 87 -7.17 2.64 16.13
N HIS A 88 -6.74 1.46 15.66
CA HIS A 88 -6.27 0.37 16.53
C HIS A 88 -4.81 0.53 16.97
N GLY A 89 -4.14 1.63 16.60
CA GLY A 89 -2.76 1.93 16.98
C GLY A 89 -1.74 0.99 16.35
N LEU A 90 -2.07 0.36 15.21
CA LEU A 90 -1.21 -0.62 14.56
C LEU A 90 0.03 0.04 13.94
N PHE A 91 -0.15 1.23 13.36
CA PHE A 91 0.97 2.04 12.90
C PHE A 91 1.89 2.49 14.03
N ASN A 92 1.34 2.90 15.18
CA ASN A 92 2.15 3.32 16.34
C ASN A 92 3.10 2.18 16.76
N LYS A 93 2.62 0.93 16.78
CA LYS A 93 3.44 -0.25 17.08
C LYS A 93 4.44 -0.56 15.97
N ALA A 94 3.98 -0.54 14.72
CA ALA A 94 4.83 -0.80 13.55
C ALA A 94 5.95 0.24 13.38
N ALA A 95 5.73 1.49 13.80
CA ALA A 95 6.67 2.58 13.62
C ALA A 95 7.54 2.87 14.86
N ALA A 96 7.21 2.30 16.03
CA ALA A 96 7.83 2.61 17.31
C ALA A 96 9.34 2.36 17.36
N THR A 97 9.82 1.19 16.95
CA THR A 97 11.23 0.79 17.07
C THR A 97 11.86 0.57 15.72
N ASP A 98 13.20 0.53 15.68
CA ASP A 98 13.93 0.20 14.47
C ASP A 98 13.58 -1.21 13.95
N GLU A 99 13.44 -2.18 14.86
CA GLU A 99 13.07 -3.55 14.49
C GLU A 99 11.64 -3.64 13.94
N SER A 100 10.67 -2.95 14.57
CA SER A 100 9.29 -2.99 14.08
C SER A 100 9.13 -2.28 12.74
N ARG A 101 9.82 -1.15 12.52
CA ARG A 101 9.83 -0.45 11.22
C ARG A 101 10.41 -1.32 10.10
N LYS A 102 11.53 -1.97 10.37
CA LYS A 102 12.16 -2.89 9.41
C LYS A 102 11.27 -4.09 9.12
N ARG A 103 10.56 -4.62 10.12
CA ARG A 103 9.58 -5.71 9.93
C ARG A 103 8.43 -5.26 9.02
N PHE A 104 7.86 -4.08 9.28
CA PHE A 104 6.83 -3.48 8.45
C PHE A 104 7.31 -3.30 7.01
N ALA A 105 8.41 -2.58 6.80
CA ALA A 105 8.92 -2.29 5.47
C ALA A 105 9.23 -3.57 4.68
N LYS A 106 9.91 -4.54 5.30
CA LYS A 106 10.25 -5.81 4.66
C LYS A 106 9.02 -6.62 4.25
N SER A 107 8.03 -6.72 5.13
CA SER A 107 6.81 -7.49 4.85
C SER A 107 5.91 -6.78 3.83
N ALA A 108 5.80 -5.45 3.88
CA ALA A 108 5.05 -4.66 2.91
C ALA A 108 5.64 -4.77 1.51
N VAL A 109 6.96 -4.57 1.36
CA VAL A 109 7.66 -4.69 0.08
C VAL A 109 7.56 -6.13 -0.45
N LYS A 110 7.72 -7.13 0.42
CA LYS A 110 7.55 -8.52 0.02
C LYS A 110 6.14 -8.78 -0.53
N LEU A 111 5.10 -8.33 0.17
CA LEU A 111 3.71 -8.55 -0.26
C LEU A 111 3.41 -7.84 -1.58
N ALA A 112 3.81 -6.56 -1.70
CA ALA A 112 3.63 -5.78 -2.92
C ALA A 112 4.34 -6.43 -4.12
N THR A 113 5.57 -6.89 -3.94
CA THR A 113 6.37 -7.51 -5.01
C THR A 113 5.90 -8.92 -5.36
N ASP A 114 5.51 -9.74 -4.38
CA ASP A 114 4.88 -11.05 -4.60
C ASP A 114 3.58 -10.91 -5.43
N TRP A 115 2.86 -9.80 -5.25
CA TRP A 115 1.61 -9.50 -5.97
C TRP A 115 1.82 -8.76 -7.30
N GLY A 116 3.07 -8.47 -7.67
CA GLY A 116 3.39 -7.76 -8.92
C GLY A 116 2.93 -6.30 -8.94
N MET A 117 2.81 -5.66 -7.77
CA MET A 117 2.49 -4.24 -7.63
C MET A 117 3.71 -3.37 -7.99
N ASP A 118 3.45 -2.15 -8.43
CA ASP A 118 4.47 -1.15 -8.80
C ASP A 118 4.92 -0.28 -7.61
N GLY A 119 4.30 -0.44 -6.44
CA GLY A 119 4.61 0.38 -5.27
C GLY A 119 3.75 0.12 -4.04
N LEU A 120 3.98 0.94 -3.03
CA LEU A 120 3.23 0.99 -1.77
C LEU A 120 2.61 2.36 -1.57
N ASP A 121 1.42 2.38 -0.97
CA ASP A 121 0.78 3.57 -0.43
C ASP A 121 0.64 3.40 1.08
N VAL A 122 1.15 4.37 1.85
CA VAL A 122 1.07 4.36 3.33
C VAL A 122 -0.07 5.27 3.76
N ASP A 123 -1.11 4.66 4.33
CA ASP A 123 -2.31 5.36 4.77
C ASP A 123 -2.44 5.32 6.30
N TRP A 124 -1.63 6.14 6.98
CA TRP A 124 -1.69 6.33 8.44
C TRP A 124 -2.57 7.54 8.76
N GLU A 125 -3.72 7.27 9.39
CA GLU A 125 -4.76 8.25 9.73
C GLU A 125 -4.92 8.50 11.24
N TYR A 126 -4.27 9.46 11.87
CA TYR A 126 -3.16 10.30 11.40
C TYR A 126 -2.09 10.38 12.50
N PRO A 127 -0.83 10.65 12.16
CA PRO A 127 0.15 11.10 13.14
C PRO A 127 -0.38 12.29 13.95
N SER A 128 -0.36 12.17 15.27
CA SER A 128 -1.07 13.06 16.20
C SER A 128 -0.16 13.87 17.11
N ASN A 129 1.15 13.58 17.11
CA ASN A 129 2.12 14.20 18.01
C ASN A 129 3.54 14.17 17.39
N PRO A 130 4.51 14.95 17.93
CA PRO A 130 5.87 15.03 17.37
C PRO A 130 6.61 13.68 17.30
N THR A 131 6.30 12.74 18.20
CA THR A 131 6.88 11.39 18.15
C THR A 131 6.37 10.64 16.93
N GLU A 132 5.07 10.65 16.68
CA GLU A 132 4.46 10.02 15.51
C GLU A 132 4.90 10.70 14.19
N ALA A 133 5.05 12.02 14.20
CA ALA A 133 5.60 12.77 13.06
C ALA A 133 6.99 12.27 12.66
N LYS A 134 7.88 12.05 13.64
CA LYS A 134 9.20 11.48 13.39
C LYS A 134 9.13 10.01 12.97
N GLN A 135 8.20 9.26 13.56
CA GLN A 135 8.04 7.83 13.28
C GLN A 135 7.57 7.56 11.85
N ILE A 136 6.63 8.35 11.31
CA ILE A 136 6.18 8.20 9.92
C ILE A 136 7.32 8.51 8.94
N VAL A 137 8.14 9.54 9.20
CA VAL A 137 9.34 9.84 8.38
C VAL A 137 10.29 8.65 8.35
N LEU A 138 10.60 8.08 9.52
CA LEU A 138 11.49 6.92 9.61
C LEU A 138 10.87 5.67 8.95
N LEU A 139 9.56 5.48 9.06
CA LEU A 139 8.86 4.36 8.44
C LEU A 139 8.92 4.46 6.90
N LEU A 140 8.67 5.65 6.35
CA LEU A 140 8.77 5.91 4.91
C LEU A 140 10.19 5.70 4.39
N LYS A 141 11.19 6.19 5.14
CA LYS A 141 12.59 5.92 4.85
C LYS A 141 12.88 4.42 4.77
N GLU A 142 12.46 3.64 5.77
CA GLU A 142 12.69 2.19 5.77
C GLU A 142 11.97 1.49 4.60
N CYS A 143 10.78 1.96 4.20
CA CYS A 143 10.07 1.43 3.03
C CYS A 143 10.83 1.73 1.72
N ARG A 144 11.33 2.96 1.54
CA ARG A 144 12.17 3.35 0.41
C ARG A 144 13.43 2.49 0.34
N ASP A 145 14.17 2.41 1.45
CA ASP A 145 15.39 1.61 1.55
C ASP A 145 15.11 0.12 1.26
N ALA A 146 13.96 -0.41 1.67
CA ALA A 146 13.57 -1.80 1.41
C ALA A 146 13.25 -2.05 -0.07
N PHE A 147 12.58 -1.11 -0.74
CA PHE A 147 12.35 -1.19 -2.19
C PHE A 147 13.65 -1.11 -2.99
N ASP A 148 14.54 -0.19 -2.65
CA ASP A 148 15.81 -0.02 -3.34
C ASP A 148 16.69 -1.28 -3.20
N LYS A 149 16.71 -1.87 -2.00
CA LYS A 149 17.37 -3.16 -1.76
C LYS A 149 16.74 -4.29 -2.56
N TYR A 150 15.42 -4.37 -2.60
CA TYR A 150 14.72 -5.37 -3.40
C TYR A 150 15.05 -5.22 -4.89
N ALA A 151 15.02 -3.99 -5.41
CA ALA A 151 15.30 -3.70 -6.81
C ALA A 151 16.73 -4.11 -7.17
N ALA A 152 17.72 -3.72 -6.35
CA ALA A 152 19.12 -4.11 -6.53
C ALA A 152 19.31 -5.64 -6.47
N ALA A 153 18.70 -6.32 -5.50
CA ALA A 153 18.85 -7.76 -5.32
C ALA A 153 18.20 -8.59 -6.46
N ASN A 154 17.21 -8.03 -7.16
CA ASN A 154 16.48 -8.71 -8.22
C ASN A 154 16.76 -8.15 -9.62
N ASN A 155 17.83 -7.34 -9.77
CA ASN A 155 18.20 -6.66 -11.02
C ASN A 155 17.03 -5.88 -11.67
N GLN A 156 16.14 -5.32 -10.84
CA GLN A 156 15.06 -4.47 -11.33
C GLN A 156 15.60 -3.08 -11.61
N THR A 157 15.34 -2.59 -12.82
CA THR A 157 15.82 -1.28 -13.30
C THR A 157 14.76 -0.19 -13.20
N TYR A 158 13.54 -0.54 -12.80
CA TYR A 158 12.47 0.42 -12.59
C TYR A 158 12.40 0.86 -11.12
N HIS A 159 11.94 2.09 -10.93
CA HIS A 159 11.70 2.69 -9.63
C HIS A 159 10.33 2.25 -9.09
N PHE A 160 10.31 1.68 -7.88
CA PHE A 160 9.06 1.37 -7.18
C PHE A 160 8.48 2.64 -6.58
N LEU A 161 7.16 2.81 -6.70
CA LEU A 161 6.48 3.98 -6.17
C LEU A 161 6.26 3.84 -4.65
N LEU A 162 6.46 4.94 -3.91
CA LEU A 162 6.05 5.07 -2.52
C LEU A 162 5.20 6.34 -2.40
N THR A 163 3.95 6.17 -1.96
CA THR A 163 3.00 7.27 -1.79
C THR A 163 2.48 7.28 -0.37
N ALA A 164 1.88 8.39 0.03
CA ALA A 164 1.18 8.50 1.30
C ALA A 164 -0.19 9.15 1.11
N ALA A 165 -1.22 8.54 1.70
CA ALA A 165 -2.51 9.18 1.90
C ALA A 165 -2.42 10.11 3.11
N THR A 166 -2.82 11.36 2.94
CA THR A 166 -2.60 12.42 3.94
C THR A 166 -3.84 13.28 4.14
N PRO A 167 -4.05 13.82 5.34
CA PRO A 167 -5.26 14.57 5.65
C PRO A 167 -5.30 15.88 4.87
N ALA A 168 -6.48 16.40 4.54
CA ALA A 168 -6.58 17.74 3.95
C ALA A 168 -6.67 18.88 4.99
N GLY A 169 -6.94 18.54 6.26
CA GLY A 169 -7.19 19.49 7.34
C GLY A 169 -5.91 20.17 7.87
N PRO A 170 -5.85 21.52 7.94
CA PRO A 170 -4.67 22.25 8.43
C PRO A 170 -4.19 21.87 9.83
N GLU A 171 -5.09 21.46 10.71
CA GLU A 171 -4.75 21.03 12.07
C GLU A 171 -3.90 19.76 12.09
N ASN A 172 -4.10 18.86 11.12
CA ASN A 172 -3.33 17.62 11.04
C ASN A 172 -1.91 17.87 10.50
N TYR A 173 -1.75 18.82 9.56
CA TYR A 173 -0.43 19.16 9.02
C TYR A 173 0.54 19.65 10.09
N LYS A 174 0.04 20.32 11.14
CA LYS A 174 0.86 20.77 12.27
C LYS A 174 1.50 19.62 13.04
N ASN A 175 0.92 18.42 12.93
CA ASN A 175 1.38 17.20 13.61
C ASN A 175 2.18 16.27 12.68
N MET A 176 2.52 16.73 11.47
CA MET A 176 3.28 15.95 10.48
C MET A 176 4.55 16.68 10.07
N ASP A 177 5.64 15.93 9.89
CA ASP A 177 6.89 16.45 9.33
C ASP A 177 6.88 16.30 7.80
N LEU A 178 6.09 17.15 7.13
CA LEU A 178 5.89 17.05 5.68
C LEU A 178 7.21 17.17 4.91
N ALA A 179 8.09 18.08 5.34
CA ALA A 179 9.41 18.28 4.74
C ALA A 179 10.34 17.07 4.95
N GLY A 180 10.25 16.41 6.11
CA GLY A 180 11.00 15.18 6.38
C GLY A 180 10.48 13.96 5.61
N MET A 181 9.20 13.92 5.27
CA MET A 181 8.58 12.84 4.51
C MET A 181 8.86 12.93 3.00
N ASP A 182 8.86 14.14 2.45
CA ASP A 182 8.93 14.41 1.00
C ASP A 182 10.07 13.70 0.25
N PRO A 183 11.31 13.60 0.78
CA PRO A 183 12.41 12.94 0.08
C PRO A 183 12.21 11.44 -0.21
N TYR A 184 11.24 10.80 0.44
CA TYR A 184 10.98 9.36 0.29
C TYR A 184 9.78 9.06 -0.60
N LEU A 185 8.91 10.05 -0.83
CA LEU A 185 7.64 9.90 -1.52
C LEU A 185 7.73 10.32 -2.98
N ASP A 186 7.06 9.56 -3.84
CA ASP A 186 6.89 9.89 -5.27
C ASP A 186 5.66 10.77 -5.50
N SER A 187 4.64 10.63 -4.66
CA SER A 187 3.45 11.48 -4.69
C SER A 187 2.71 11.47 -3.37
N TRP A 188 2.00 12.57 -3.13
CA TRP A 188 1.12 12.77 -1.98
C TRP A 188 -0.35 12.63 -2.43
N ASN A 189 -1.10 11.75 -1.76
CA ASN A 189 -2.54 11.56 -1.99
C ASN A 189 -3.32 12.34 -0.90
N ILE A 190 -3.69 13.58 -1.19
CA ILE A 190 -4.39 14.44 -0.22
C ILE A 190 -5.87 14.05 -0.16
N MET A 191 -6.33 13.58 1.00
CA MET A 191 -7.72 13.19 1.27
C MET A 191 -8.60 14.41 1.51
N ALA A 192 -8.89 15.14 0.43
CA ALA A 192 -9.71 16.36 0.42
C ALA A 192 -11.22 16.06 0.40
N TYR A 193 -11.64 15.14 1.27
CA TYR A 193 -13.02 14.75 1.54
C TYR A 193 -13.18 14.59 3.06
N ASP A 194 -14.40 14.32 3.54
CA ASP A 194 -14.70 14.15 4.98
C ASP A 194 -14.26 15.34 5.87
N LEU A 195 -14.33 16.57 5.33
CA LEU A 195 -13.86 17.79 5.98
C LEU A 195 -14.79 18.32 7.08
N CYS A 196 -16.05 17.87 7.09
CA CYS A 196 -17.06 18.28 8.06
C CYS A 196 -17.74 17.03 8.61
N TRP A 197 -17.68 16.85 9.93
CA TRP A 197 -18.41 15.85 10.70
C TRP A 197 -19.25 16.56 11.75
#